data_AF-A0A533UZU7-F1
#
_entry.id   AF-A0A533UZU7-F1
#
_cell.length_a   1.000
_cell.length_b   1.000
_cell.length_c   1.000
_cell.angle_alpha   90.00
_cell.angle_beta   90.00
_cell.angle_gamma   90.00
#
_symmetry.space_group_name_H-M   'P 1'
#
loop_
_entity.id
_entity.type
_entity.pdbx_description
1 polymer ?
#
loop_
_entity_poly.entity_id
_entity_poly.type
_entity_poly.pdbx_seq_one_letter_code
_entity_poly.pdbx_strand_id
1 'polypeptide(L)' 'MSTAYILVNCTLGSEERIIDEIAKLSDVKEVRGTYGVHDIFVKVKSDNTETMNHTITSKIRKIPGIT' A
#
# COMPACT_ATOMS: atom_id res chain seq x y z
N MET A 1 -9.14 16.59 1.35
CA MET A 1 -8.50 15.45 2.01
C MET A 1 -9.23 14.16 1.65
N SER A 2 -8.70 13.45 0.66
CA SER A 2 -9.20 12.14 0.23
C SER A 2 -8.47 11.05 1.00
N THR A 3 -9.20 10.01 1.42
CA THR A 3 -8.62 8.83 2.07
C THR A 3 -8.97 7.60 1.27
N ALA A 4 -7.97 6.80 0.93
CA ALA A 4 -8.14 5.53 0.26
C ALA A 4 -7.69 4.38 1.17
N TYR A 5 -8.43 3.27 1.07
CA TYR A 5 -8.13 2.02 1.74
C TYR A 5 -7.84 0.99 0.67
N ILE A 6 -6.68 0.38 0.75
CA ILE A 6 -6.16 -0.52 -0.27
C ILE A 6 -5.84 -1.84 0.42
N LEU A 7 -6.38 -2.91 -0.13
CA LEU A 7 -6.04 -4.28 0.26
C LEU A 7 -5.07 -4.83 -0.79
N VAL A 8 -3.97 -5.41 -0.32
CA VAL A 8 -2.88 -5.87 -1.16
C VAL A 8 -2.62 -7.33 -0.86
N ASN A 9 -2.52 -8.12 -1.93
CA ASN A 9 -2.04 -9.50 -1.87
C ASN A 9 -0.58 -9.52 -2.28
N CYS A 10 0.20 -10.36 -1.63
CA CYS A 10 1.61 -10.50 -1.91
C CYS A 10 2.05 -11.96 -2.02
N THR A 11 3.20 -12.16 -2.63
CA THR A 11 3.81 -13.49 -2.70
C THR A 11 4.38 -13.89 -1.34
N LEU A 12 4.31 -15.19 -1.05
CA LEU A 12 4.78 -15.76 0.21
C LEU A 12 6.23 -15.33 0.51
N GLY A 13 6.44 -14.76 1.70
CA GLY A 13 7.76 -14.29 2.15
C GLY A 13 8.16 -12.89 1.68
N SER A 14 7.30 -12.18 0.94
CA SER A 14 7.54 -10.78 0.53
C SER A 14 6.81 -9.75 1.40
N GLU A 15 5.90 -10.19 2.27
CA GLU A 15 5.00 -9.33 3.06
C GLU A 15 5.76 -8.25 3.85
N GLU A 16 6.73 -8.66 4.67
CA GLU A 16 7.49 -7.76 5.53
C GLU A 16 8.27 -6.70 4.73
N ARG A 17 8.86 -7.11 3.60
CA ARG A 17 9.56 -6.19 2.68
C ARG A 17 8.60 -5.18 2.05
N ILE A 18 7.42 -5.64 1.61
CA ILE A 18 6.42 -4.78 0.98
C ILE A 18 5.87 -3.79 2.00
N ILE A 19 5.60 -4.23 3.23
CA ILE A 19 5.17 -3.35 4.32
C ILE A 19 6.21 -2.25 4.58
N ASP A 20 7.50 -2.60 4.67
CA ASP A 20 8.58 -1.63 4.89
C ASP A 20 8.70 -0.62 3.73
N GLU A 21 8.60 -1.08 2.48
CA GLU A 21 8.61 -0.20 1.30
C GLU A 21 7.40 0.75 1.26
N ILE A 22 6.20 0.24 1.59
CA ILE A 22 4.99 1.06 1.64
C ILE A 22 5.06 2.05 2.81
N ALA A 23 5.63 1.66 3.95
CA ALA A 23 5.76 2.53 5.13
C ALA A 23 6.67 3.75 4.87
N LYS A 24 7.61 3.65 3.92
CA LYS A 24 8.50 4.76 3.51
C LYS A 24 7.77 5.84 2.70
N LEU A 25 6.54 5.57 2.21
CA LEU A 25 5.78 6.52 1.42
C LEU A 25 5.11 7.58 2.30
N SER A 26 5.40 8.85 2.05
CA SER A 26 4.85 10.00 2.79
C SER A 26 3.31 10.09 2.79
N ASP A 27 2.68 9.56 1.73
CA ASP A 27 1.23 9.58 1.54
C ASP A 27 0.51 8.47 2.35
N VAL A 28 1.26 7.47 2.83
CA VAL A 28 0.73 6.36 3.62
C VAL A 28 0.63 6.80 5.08
N LYS A 29 -0.57 6.65 5.65
CA LYS A 29 -0.83 6.91 7.08
C LYS A 29 -0.77 5.66 7.92
N GLU A 30 -1.03 4.50 7.33
CA GLU A 30 -1.03 3.23 8.02
C GLU A 30 -0.77 2.10 7.03
N VAL A 31 0.10 1.18 7.40
CA VAL A 31 0.31 -0.08 6.69
C VAL A 31 0.48 -1.18 7.72
N ARG A 32 -0.22 -2.31 7.54
CA ARG A 32 -0.16 -3.46 8.44
C ARG A 32 -0.38 -4.75 7.68
N GLY A 33 0.30 -5.80 8.12
CA GLY A 33 -0.04 -7.17 7.75
C GLY A 33 -1.40 -7.58 8.34
N THR A 34 -2.18 -8.33 7.59
CA THR A 34 -3.48 -8.85 8.01
C THR A 34 -3.52 -10.36 7.86
N TYR A 35 -4.13 -11.03 8.84
CA TYR A 35 -4.46 -12.44 8.72
C TYR A 35 -5.84 -12.56 8.05
N GLY A 36 -5.87 -12.99 6.78
CA GLY A 36 -7.13 -13.12 6.03
C GLY A 36 -6.94 -13.48 4.56
N VAL A 37 -7.91 -13.12 3.73
CA VAL A 37 -7.85 -13.29 2.26
C VAL A 37 -6.82 -12.37 1.61
N HIS A 38 -6.48 -11.28 2.31
CA HIS A 38 -5.47 -10.32 1.88
C HIS A 38 -4.38 -10.27 2.92
N ASP A 39 -3.15 -10.06 2.45
CA ASP A 39 -1.96 -10.12 3.30
C ASP A 39 -1.65 -8.75 3.92
N ILE A 40 -1.96 -7.65 3.23
CA ILE A 40 -1.59 -6.31 3.67
C ILE A 40 -2.75 -5.32 3.52
N PHE A 41 -2.96 -4.52 4.55
CA PHE A 41 -3.84 -3.36 4.55
C PHE A 41 -3.04 -2.06 4.52
N VAL A 42 -3.43 -1.13 3.63
CA VAL A 42 -2.80 0.18 3.48
C VAL A 42 -3.85 1.28 3.51
N LYS A 43 -3.61 2.32 4.31
CA LYS A 43 -4.38 3.55 4.35
C LYS A 43 -3.55 4.69 3.80
N VAL A 44 -4.01 5.28 2.71
CA VAL A 44 -3.37 6.44 2.07
C VAL A 44 -4.25 7.66 2.30
N LYS A 45 -3.63 8.78 2.67
CA LYS A 45 -4.33 10.06 2.84
C LYS A 45 -3.57 11.13 2.09
N SER A 46 -4.24 11.75 1.13
CA SER A 46 -3.69 12.86 0.35
C SER A 46 -4.71 13.98 0.18
N ASP A 47 -4.21 15.19 -0.05
CA ASP A 47 -5.04 16.36 -0.32
C ASP A 47 -5.60 16.36 -1.74
N ASN A 48 -4.89 15.72 -2.68
CA ASN A 48 -5.27 15.64 -4.09
C ASN A 48 -5.47 14.18 -4.54
N THR A 49 -6.66 13.85 -5.02
CA THR A 49 -7.02 12.54 -5.58
C THR A 49 -6.09 12.09 -6.71
N GLU A 50 -5.55 13.04 -7.50
CA GLU A 50 -4.63 12.74 -8.60
C GLU A 50 -3.28 12.22 -8.08
N THR A 51 -2.73 12.87 -7.05
CA THR A 51 -1.49 12.42 -6.38
C THR A 51 -1.67 11.09 -5.67
N MET A 52 -2.87 10.84 -5.12
CA MET A 52 -3.23 9.58 -4.51
C MET A 52 -3.25 8.46 -5.56
N ASN A 53 -3.93 8.67 -6.69
CA ASN A 53 -3.95 7.72 -7.80
C ASN A 53 -2.55 7.44 -8.33
N HIS A 54 -1.73 8.48 -8.48
CA HIS A 54 -0.33 8.34 -8.90
C HIS A 54 0.47 7.49 -7.91
N THR A 55 0.33 7.73 -6.60
CA THR A 55 1.00 6.93 -5.56
C THR A 55 0.59 5.46 -5.62
N ILE A 56 -0.70 5.19 -5.77
CA ILE A 56 -1.23 3.82 -5.82
C ILE A 56 -0.72 3.08 -7.06
N THR A 57 -0.81 3.71 -8.24
CA THR A 57 -0.46 3.07 -9.52
C THR A 57 1.04 3.04 -9.81
N SER A 58 1.78 4.07 -9.40
CA SER A 58 3.19 4.24 -9.76
C SER A 58 4.15 3.82 -8.66
N LYS A 59 3.74 3.88 -7.39
CA LYS A 59 4.55 3.43 -6.26
C LYS A 59 4.08 2.06 -5.77
N ILE A 60 2.86 1.98 -5.22
CA ILE A 60 2.37 0.75 -4.57
C ILE A 60 2.32 -0.41 -5.55
N ARG A 61 1.58 -0.32 -6.66
CA ARG A 61 1.46 -1.40 -7.66
C ARG A 61 2.77 -1.83 -8.33
N LYS A 62 3.83 -1.02 -8.25
CA LYS A 62 5.13 -1.35 -8.84
C LYS A 62 6.06 -2.10 -7.88
N ILE A 63 5.68 -2.25 -6.61
CA ILE A 63 6.51 -2.97 -5.63
C ILE A 63 6.56 -4.45 -6.04
N PRO A 64 7.77 -5.03 -6.19
CA PRO A 64 7.93 -6.44 -6.52
C PRO A 64 7.31 -7.34 -5.45
N GLY A 65 6.54 -8.33 -5.90
CA GLY A 65 5.88 -9.29 -5.00
C GLY A 65 4.43 -8.96 -4.68
N ILE A 66 3.88 -7.84 -5.13
CA ILE A 66 2.44 -7.59 -5.13
C ILE A 66 1.78 -8.35 -6.29
N THR A 67 0.62 -8.97 -6.04
CA THR A 67 -0.13 -9.78 -7.01
C THR A 67 -1.51 -9.20 -7.29
#